data_AF-A0A836REU3-F1
#
_entry.id   AF-A0A836REU3-F1
#
_cell.length_a   1.000
_cell.length_b   1.000
_cell.length_c   1.000
_cell.angle_alpha   90.00
_cell.angle_beta   90.00
_cell.angle_gamma   90.00
#
_symmetry.space_group_name_H-M   'P 1'
#
loop_
_entity.id
_entity.type
_entity.pdbx_description
1 polymer ?
#
loop_
_entity_poly.entity_id
_entity_poly.type
_entity_poly.pdbx_seq_one_letter_code
_entity_poly.pdbx_strand_id
1 'polypeptide(L)'
;MALLLCHECLSWIESSDGWCPECLARVRPDEPDPPLDDLRRRIGDLVTLIGEVRLRRKGLPDRGMLYATDCGLFFVPHGPEPAGDWSGEPAPSASVLFTIAGTVWPMLAPFVSLITLRHVHQQAQSKLEPMILSRIHAPPLPRLLMDDPGVLFLAANSVQLVERRFRHWVFYRQRGSPVRLKPLWPKRWFRQRMREALSLPCWNNVIVSP
;
A
#
# COMPACT_ATOMS: atom_id res chain seq x y z
N MET A 1 12.98 -13.63 -6.60
CA MET A 1 12.81 -13.53 -5.13
C MET A 1 11.40 -13.99 -4.82
N ALA A 2 11.21 -14.86 -3.83
CA ALA A 2 9.87 -15.33 -3.45
C ALA A 2 9.29 -14.39 -2.39
N LEU A 3 8.04 -13.97 -2.57
CA LEU A 3 7.27 -13.28 -1.54
C LEU A 3 6.59 -14.34 -0.67
N LEU A 4 6.64 -14.15 0.65
CA LEU A 4 5.97 -15.00 1.62
C LEU A 4 4.95 -14.18 2.41
N LEU A 5 3.80 -14.78 2.73
CA LEU A 5 2.83 -14.17 3.62
C LEU A 5 3.28 -14.39 5.07
N CYS A 6 3.48 -13.32 5.83
CA CYS A 6 3.72 -13.46 7.26
C CYS A 6 2.42 -13.86 7.97
N HIS A 7 2.40 -15.03 8.60
CA HIS A 7 1.21 -15.54 9.28
C HIS A 7 0.83 -14.70 10.51
N GLU A 8 1.75 -13.94 11.13
CA GLU A 8 1.45 -13.12 12.30
C GLU A 8 0.80 -11.77 11.95
N CYS A 9 1.37 -11.04 10.99
CA CYS A 9 0.90 -9.69 10.63
C CYS A 9 0.19 -9.60 9.28
N LEU A 10 -0.04 -10.73 8.61
CA LEU A 10 -0.77 -10.84 7.33
C LEU A 10 -0.23 -9.89 6.26
N SER A 11 1.09 -9.70 6.24
CA SER A 11 1.79 -8.86 5.27
C SER A 11 2.69 -9.71 4.40
N TRP A 12 2.66 -9.46 3.10
CA TRP A 12 3.60 -10.02 2.13
C TRP A 12 4.98 -9.39 2.29
N ILE A 13 6.00 -10.24 2.41
CA ILE A 13 7.39 -9.83 2.64
C ILE A 13 8.34 -10.52 1.67
N GLU A 14 9.42 -9.83 1.32
CA GLU A 14 10.60 -10.46 0.74
C GLU A 14 11.40 -11.10 1.88
N SER A 15 11.42 -12.43 1.98
CA SER A 15 12.18 -13.12 3.02
C SER A 15 13.67 -13.12 2.67
N SER A 16 14.47 -12.29 3.35
CA SER A 16 15.94 -12.35 3.27
C SER A 16 16.53 -13.31 4.31
N ASP A 17 15.96 -13.36 5.52
CA ASP A 17 16.57 -14.03 6.69
C ASP A 17 15.59 -14.92 7.48
N GLY A 18 14.41 -15.22 6.94
CA GLY A 18 13.38 -16.00 7.65
C GLY A 18 12.69 -15.23 8.79
N TRP A 19 12.77 -13.90 8.79
CA TRP A 19 12.10 -13.02 9.74
C TRP A 19 11.28 -11.96 9.02
N CYS A 20 10.12 -11.64 9.58
CA CYS A 20 9.27 -10.58 9.06
C CYS A 20 9.81 -9.20 9.46
N PRO A 21 10.14 -8.30 8.51
CA PRO A 21 10.60 -6.94 8.83
C PRO A 21 9.51 -6.08 9.51
N GLU A 22 8.25 -6.50 9.42
CA GLU A 22 7.10 -5.75 9.96
C GLU A 22 6.78 -6.15 11.39
N CYS A 23 6.72 -7.44 11.74
CA CYS A 23 6.34 -7.87 13.09
C CYS A 23 7.43 -8.61 13.85
N LEU A 24 8.57 -8.88 13.20
CA LEU A 24 9.69 -9.67 13.71
C LEU A 24 9.31 -11.12 14.04
N ALA A 25 8.17 -11.60 13.53
CA ALA A 25 7.84 -13.01 13.59
C ALA A 25 8.75 -13.82 12.67
N ARG A 26 9.02 -15.06 13.05
CA ARG A 26 9.72 -16.00 12.18
C ARG A 26 8.79 -16.39 11.03
N VAL A 27 9.33 -16.43 9.82
CA VAL A 27 8.62 -16.82 8.60
C VAL A 27 9.33 -18.03 8.01
N ARG A 28 8.59 -19.12 7.84
CA ARG A 28 9.09 -20.41 7.40
C ARG A 28 8.50 -20.73 6.03
N PRO A 29 9.32 -20.91 4.99
CA PRO A 29 8.80 -21.20 3.64
C PRO A 29 8.20 -22.60 3.50
N ASP A 30 8.52 -23.50 4.43
CA ASP A 30 8.00 -24.87 4.52
C ASP A 30 6.69 -24.97 5.32
N GLU A 31 6.26 -23.89 5.97
CA GLU A 31 5.01 -23.85 6.72
C GLU A 31 3.85 -23.61 5.75
N PRO A 32 2.78 -24.43 5.77
CA PRO A 32 1.62 -24.19 4.92
C PRO A 32 0.92 -22.90 5.32
N ASP A 33 0.37 -22.19 4.33
CA ASP A 33 -0.44 -21.00 4.59
C ASP A 33 -1.61 -21.30 5.54
N PRO A 34 -2.06 -20.33 6.35
CA PRO A 34 -3.19 -20.53 7.24
C PRO A 34 -4.47 -20.84 6.44
N PRO A 35 -5.37 -21.69 6.94
CA PRO A 35 -6.60 -21.99 6.24
C PRO A 35 -7.47 -20.73 6.08
N LEU A 36 -8.24 -20.68 4.99
CA LEU A 36 -9.05 -19.50 4.64
C LEU A 36 -10.02 -19.07 5.75
N ASP A 37 -10.54 -20.01 6.54
CA ASP A 37 -11.44 -19.70 7.66
C ASP A 37 -10.72 -19.00 8.82
N ASP A 38 -9.44 -19.32 9.07
CA ASP A 38 -8.62 -18.61 10.06
C ASP A 38 -8.33 -17.19 9.61
N LEU A 39 -7.95 -17.02 8.34
CA LEU A 39 -7.77 -15.71 7.74
C LEU A 39 -9.08 -14.90 7.78
N ARG A 40 -10.22 -15.54 7.51
CA ARG A 40 -11.54 -14.90 7.58
C ARG A 40 -11.81 -14.37 8.98
N ARG A 41 -11.57 -15.15 10.03
CA ARG A 41 -11.76 -14.71 11.42
C ARG A 41 -10.86 -13.53 11.79
N ARG A 42 -9.65 -13.46 11.23
CA ARG A 42 -8.66 -12.41 11.55
C ARG A 42 -8.87 -11.12 10.77
N ILE A 43 -9.26 -11.22 9.50
CA ILE A 43 -9.59 -10.07 8.65
C ILE A 43 -10.98 -9.53 8.98
N GLY A 44 -11.89 -10.47 9.28
CA GLY A 44 -13.31 -10.30 9.51
C GLY A 44 -14.09 -9.75 8.31
N ASP A 45 -15.30 -9.26 8.55
CA ASP A 45 -16.24 -8.90 7.49
C ASP A 45 -16.04 -7.47 6.96
N LEU A 46 -16.30 -7.31 5.66
CA LEU A 46 -16.22 -6.02 4.96
C LEU A 46 -17.30 -5.06 5.48
N VAL A 47 -16.88 -3.91 6.05
CA VAL A 47 -17.79 -2.89 6.55
C VAL A 47 -18.09 -1.85 5.48
N THR A 48 -17.10 -1.08 5.03
CA THR A 48 -17.35 -0.02 4.05
C THR A 48 -16.13 0.29 3.21
N LEU A 49 -16.36 0.79 2.01
CA LEU A 49 -15.32 1.46 1.23
C LEU A 49 -14.99 2.82 1.85
N ILE A 50 -13.71 3.07 2.11
CA ILE A 50 -13.17 4.34 2.62
C ILE A 50 -12.70 5.24 1.48
N GLY A 51 -12.26 4.65 0.38
CA GLY A 51 -11.89 5.35 -0.86
C GLY A 51 -10.49 5.01 -1.34
N GLU A 52 -10.08 5.67 -2.42
CA GLU A 52 -8.80 5.41 -3.06
C GLU A 52 -7.64 6.09 -2.34
N VAL A 53 -6.53 5.36 -2.21
CA VAL A 53 -5.35 5.78 -1.47
C VAL A 53 -4.07 5.39 -2.19
N ARG A 54 -3.00 6.10 -1.86
CA ARG A 54 -1.62 5.72 -2.15
C ARG A 54 -0.90 5.34 -0.87
N LEU A 55 -0.38 4.12 -0.79
CA LEU A 55 0.51 3.62 0.24
C LEU A 55 1.97 3.96 -0.07
N ARG A 56 2.82 4.00 0.95
CA ARG A 56 4.28 4.02 0.74
C ARG A 56 4.83 2.61 0.96
N ARG A 57 5.04 1.85 -0.12
CA ARG A 57 5.62 0.49 -0.10
C ARG A 57 6.72 0.36 -1.15
N LYS A 58 7.73 -0.46 -0.89
CA LYS A 58 8.83 -0.72 -1.82
C LYS A 58 8.54 -2.02 -2.57
N GLY A 59 8.66 -2.01 -3.90
CA GLY A 59 8.54 -3.22 -4.73
C GLY A 59 7.13 -3.80 -4.87
N LEU A 60 6.10 -3.18 -4.29
CA LEU A 60 4.71 -3.62 -4.33
C LEU A 60 3.79 -2.50 -4.84
N PRO A 61 2.62 -2.83 -5.40
CA PRO A 61 1.61 -1.85 -5.77
C PRO A 61 1.32 -0.87 -4.64
N ASP A 62 1.34 0.42 -4.98
CA ASP A 62 1.23 1.50 -4.02
C ASP A 62 -0.11 2.23 -4.13
N ARG A 63 -0.91 2.00 -5.18
CA ARG A 63 -2.21 2.62 -5.41
C ARG A 63 -3.34 1.58 -5.33
N GLY A 64 -4.44 1.94 -4.70
CA GLY A 64 -5.50 0.98 -4.41
C GLY A 64 -6.73 1.56 -3.73
N MET A 65 -7.72 0.70 -3.55
CA MET A 65 -8.93 0.98 -2.79
C MET A 65 -8.74 0.55 -1.34
N LEU A 66 -9.08 1.43 -0.41
CA LEU A 66 -9.05 1.15 1.02
C LEU A 66 -10.46 0.86 1.53
N TYR A 67 -10.59 -0.23 2.27
CA TYR A 67 -11.82 -0.68 2.89
C TYR A 67 -11.64 -0.78 4.40
N ALA A 68 -12.72 -0.55 5.14
CA ALA A 68 -12.83 -0.89 6.55
C ALA A 68 -13.37 -2.32 6.67
N THR A 69 -12.78 -3.10 7.57
CA THR A 69 -13.36 -4.33 8.10
C THR A 69 -13.71 -4.14 9.57
N ASP A 70 -14.44 -5.09 10.14
CA ASP A 70 -14.68 -5.19 11.59
C ASP A 70 -13.40 -5.39 12.42
N CYS A 71 -12.30 -5.87 11.83
CA CYS A 71 -11.02 -6.11 12.51
C CYS A 71 -9.88 -5.17 12.10
N GLY A 72 -10.05 -4.32 11.08
CA GLY A 72 -8.98 -3.44 10.62
C GLY A 72 -9.25 -2.71 9.31
N LEU A 73 -8.17 -2.44 8.57
CA LEU A 73 -8.23 -1.87 7.22
C LEU A 73 -7.72 -2.86 6.19
N PHE A 74 -8.40 -2.94 5.05
CA PHE A 74 -8.04 -3.83 3.96
C PHE A 74 -7.79 -3.00 2.70
N PHE A 75 -6.57 -3.08 2.17
CA PHE A 75 -6.16 -2.39 0.96
C PHE A 75 -6.11 -3.39 -0.20
N VAL A 76 -6.78 -3.05 -1.29
CA VAL A 76 -6.78 -3.83 -2.53
C VAL A 76 -6.11 -2.99 -3.61
N PRO A 77 -4.98 -3.45 -4.17
CA PRO A 77 -4.34 -2.73 -5.26
C PRO A 77 -5.23 -2.77 -6.50
N HIS A 78 -5.12 -1.73 -7.31
CA HIS A 78 -5.65 -1.71 -8.66
C HIS A 78 -4.60 -1.07 -9.57
N GLY A 79 -4.78 -1.25 -10.87
CA GLY A 79 -3.77 -1.24 -11.93
C GLY A 79 -2.76 -0.09 -11.88
N PRO A 80 -1.62 -0.26 -12.58
CA PRO A 80 -0.57 0.71 -12.56
C PRO A 80 -1.12 2.06 -13.03
N GLU A 81 -0.85 3.10 -12.26
CA GLU A 81 -0.74 4.44 -12.84
C GLU A 81 0.22 4.27 -14.05
N PRO A 82 -0.14 4.71 -15.27
CA PRO A 82 0.85 4.79 -16.34
C PRO A 82 2.06 5.50 -15.73
N ALA A 83 3.27 5.03 -16.04
CA ALA A 83 4.51 5.64 -15.58
C ALA A 83 4.56 7.11 -16.00
N GLY A 84 3.84 7.93 -15.25
CA GLY A 84 3.60 9.33 -15.43
C GLY A 84 4.42 9.96 -14.34
N ASP A 85 5.69 10.18 -14.70
CA ASP A 85 6.47 11.30 -14.25
C ASP A 85 6.33 11.68 -12.77
N TRP A 86 7.17 11.04 -11.96
CA TRP A 86 7.76 11.73 -10.81
C TRP A 86 8.88 12.70 -11.25
N SER A 87 9.00 13.05 -12.54
CA SER A 87 9.65 14.30 -12.92
C SER A 87 8.60 15.40 -12.81
N GLY A 88 8.86 16.38 -11.94
CA GLY A 88 8.02 17.56 -11.88
C GLY A 88 7.99 18.21 -13.25
N GLU A 89 6.80 18.51 -13.76
CA GLU A 89 6.65 19.46 -14.86
C GLU A 89 7.44 20.74 -14.51
N PRO A 90 8.30 21.25 -15.39
CA PRO A 90 8.23 22.64 -15.73
C PRO A 90 7.21 22.79 -16.86
N ALA A 91 6.22 23.65 -16.63
CA ALA A 91 5.24 24.05 -17.62
C ALA A 91 5.89 24.44 -18.97
N PRO A 92 5.24 24.17 -20.11
CA PRO A 92 5.74 24.57 -21.40
C PRO A 92 5.48 26.08 -21.60
N SER A 93 6.53 26.88 -21.47
CA SER A 93 6.64 28.11 -22.25
C SER A 93 7.99 28.08 -22.93
N ALA A 94 7.98 27.66 -24.20
CA ALA A 94 9.12 27.75 -25.08
C ALA A 94 9.58 29.21 -25.17
N SER A 95 10.77 29.51 -24.64
CA SER A 95 11.44 30.79 -24.80
C SER A 95 12.95 30.59 -24.69
N VAL A 96 13.60 30.37 -25.84
CA VAL A 96 14.99 30.73 -26.24
C VAL A 96 16.20 30.25 -25.39
N LEU A 97 16.03 29.75 -24.16
CA LEU A 97 17.14 29.39 -23.27
C LEU A 97 17.71 27.97 -23.46
N PHE A 98 17.07 27.12 -24.28
CA PHE A 98 17.53 25.74 -24.51
C PHE A 98 18.80 25.60 -25.36
N THR A 99 19.26 26.66 -26.02
CA THR A 99 20.46 26.61 -26.88
C THR A 99 21.76 26.58 -26.07
N ILE A 100 21.75 26.94 -24.78
CA ILE A 100 22.95 27.00 -23.93
C ILE A 100 23.18 25.68 -23.15
N ALA A 101 22.16 24.82 -23.02
CA ALA A 101 22.26 23.56 -22.27
C ALA A 101 23.00 22.43 -23.03
N GLY A 102 23.26 22.60 -24.33
CA GLY A 102 23.89 21.58 -25.18
C GLY A 102 25.40 21.39 -24.99
N THR A 103 26.09 22.31 -24.31
CA THR A 103 27.57 22.31 -24.21
C THR A 103 28.13 21.69 -22.93
N VAL A 104 27.28 21.36 -21.93
CA VAL A 104 27.74 20.81 -20.63
C VAL A 104 27.37 19.33 -20.45
N TRP A 105 26.56 18.76 -21.35
CA TRP A 105 26.02 17.40 -21.23
C TRP A 105 27.02 16.23 -21.31
N PRO A 106 28.20 16.28 -21.98
CA PRO A 106 29.06 15.11 -22.09
C PRO A 106 29.79 14.75 -20.77
N MET A 107 29.79 15.63 -19.76
CA MET A 107 30.41 15.34 -18.44
C MET A 107 29.50 14.56 -17.47
N LEU A 108 28.20 14.41 -17.75
CA LEU A 108 27.26 13.74 -16.83
C LEU A 108 26.71 12.39 -17.35
N ALA A 109 27.13 11.96 -18.54
CA ALA A 109 26.72 10.70 -19.17
C ALA A 109 26.92 9.42 -18.31
N PRO A 110 27.99 9.24 -17.49
CA PRO A 110 28.14 8.00 -16.73
C PRO A 110 27.16 7.87 -15.55
N PHE A 111 26.52 8.96 -15.10
CA PHE A 111 25.52 8.90 -14.01
C PHE A 111 24.12 8.51 -14.50
N VAL A 112 23.82 8.67 -15.79
CA VAL A 112 22.49 8.36 -16.35
C VAL A 112 22.28 6.85 -16.51
N SER A 113 23.37 6.09 -16.76
CA SER A 113 23.30 4.62 -16.93
C SER A 113 22.95 3.84 -15.65
N LEU A 114 23.09 4.46 -14.47
CA LEU A 114 22.66 3.86 -13.20
C LEU A 114 21.16 4.02 -12.94
N ILE A 115 20.48 4.94 -13.66
CA ILE A 115 19.05 5.21 -13.47
C ILE A 115 18.21 4.29 -14.37
N THR A 116 18.72 3.91 -15.54
CA THR A 116 18.02 3.04 -16.50
C THR A 116 17.98 1.55 -16.11
N LEU A 117 18.87 1.08 -15.23
CA LEU A 117 18.87 -0.32 -14.79
C LEU A 117 17.74 -0.69 -13.81
N ARG A 118 16.99 0.30 -13.28
CA ARG A 118 15.85 0.04 -12.37
C ARG A 118 14.51 -0.08 -13.07
N HIS A 119 14.43 0.18 -14.37
CA HIS A 119 13.14 0.23 -15.09
C HIS A 119 12.62 -1.11 -15.62
N VAL A 120 13.42 -2.18 -15.58
CA VAL A 120 13.07 -3.44 -16.26
C VAL A 120 12.23 -4.39 -15.41
N HIS A 121 11.93 -4.08 -14.13
CA HIS A 121 11.16 -4.99 -13.25
C HIS A 121 9.67 -4.66 -13.07
N GLN A 122 9.10 -3.71 -13.81
CA GLN A 122 7.67 -3.38 -13.73
C GLN A 122 6.79 -4.13 -14.75
N GLN A 123 7.37 -4.97 -15.60
CA GLN A 123 6.68 -5.56 -16.75
C GLN A 123 6.07 -6.93 -16.42
N ALA A 124 5.00 -6.96 -15.61
CA ALA A 124 4.03 -8.07 -15.59
C ALA A 124 2.75 -7.81 -14.76
N GLN A 125 2.49 -6.59 -14.28
CA GLN A 125 1.25 -6.32 -13.54
C GLN A 125 0.15 -5.92 -14.52
N SER A 126 -0.67 -6.91 -14.87
CA SER A 126 -1.91 -6.76 -15.61
C SER A 126 -2.70 -5.55 -15.08
N LYS A 127 -3.17 -4.73 -16.00
CA LYS A 127 -4.02 -3.55 -15.76
C LYS A 127 -5.33 -4.00 -15.08
N LEU A 128 -5.33 -4.12 -13.76
CA LEU A 128 -6.52 -4.40 -12.96
C LEU A 128 -7.36 -3.13 -12.87
N GLU A 129 -8.60 -3.17 -13.35
CA GLU A 129 -9.54 -2.08 -13.07
C GLU A 129 -9.79 -1.94 -11.57
N PRO A 130 -10.18 -0.74 -11.06
CA PRO A 130 -10.68 -0.58 -9.70
C PRO A 130 -11.78 -1.60 -9.39
N MET A 131 -11.41 -2.67 -8.69
CA MET A 131 -12.40 -3.62 -8.20
C MET A 131 -13.07 -3.01 -6.97
N ILE A 132 -14.30 -2.52 -7.15
CA ILE A 132 -15.17 -2.09 -6.04
C ILE A 132 -15.75 -3.35 -5.40
N LEU A 133 -15.24 -3.69 -4.21
CA LEU A 133 -15.77 -4.79 -3.44
C LEU A 133 -17.14 -4.40 -2.86
N SER A 134 -18.17 -5.17 -3.21
CA SER A 134 -19.49 -5.06 -2.57
C SER A 134 -19.64 -6.14 -1.51
N ARG A 135 -20.37 -5.87 -0.43
CA ARG A 135 -20.59 -6.88 0.63
C ARG A 135 -21.24 -8.17 0.13
N ILE A 136 -21.95 -8.13 -0.99
CA ILE A 136 -22.76 -9.25 -1.50
C ILE A 136 -22.01 -10.04 -2.59
N HIS A 137 -21.16 -9.37 -3.40
CA HIS A 137 -20.52 -9.98 -4.58
C HIS A 137 -18.98 -9.94 -4.53
N ALA A 138 -18.39 -9.45 -3.45
CA ALA A 138 -16.94 -9.44 -3.30
C ALA A 138 -16.40 -10.88 -3.22
N PRO A 139 -15.31 -11.21 -3.95
CA PRO A 139 -14.54 -12.40 -3.62
C PRO A 139 -14.11 -12.34 -2.14
N PRO A 140 -14.02 -13.50 -1.46
CA PRO A 140 -13.72 -13.54 -0.04
C PRO A 140 -12.36 -12.88 0.23
N LEU A 141 -12.33 -11.89 1.13
CA LEU A 141 -11.12 -11.13 1.48
C LEU A 141 -9.88 -12.02 1.77
N PRO A 142 -10.03 -13.18 2.46
CA PRO A 142 -8.92 -14.13 2.63
C PRO A 142 -8.28 -14.61 1.34
N ARG A 143 -9.08 -14.94 0.32
CA ARG A 143 -8.54 -15.38 -0.97
C ARG A 143 -7.81 -14.26 -1.68
N LEU A 144 -8.38 -13.05 -1.68
CA LEU A 144 -7.70 -11.88 -2.23
C LEU A 144 -6.34 -11.63 -1.57
N LEU A 145 -6.26 -11.79 -0.25
CA LEU A 145 -5.00 -11.66 0.48
C LEU A 145 -3.98 -12.73 0.07
N MET A 146 -4.41 -13.97 -0.16
CA MET A 146 -3.52 -15.07 -0.57
C MET A 146 -3.12 -15.02 -2.05
N ASP A 147 -4.02 -14.54 -2.92
CA ASP A 147 -3.83 -14.58 -4.37
C ASP A 147 -3.04 -13.37 -4.90
N ASP A 148 -3.05 -12.24 -4.18
CA ASP A 148 -2.42 -10.99 -4.63
C ASP A 148 -1.45 -10.41 -3.57
N PRO A 149 -0.13 -10.44 -3.82
CA PRO A 149 0.88 -9.90 -2.89
C PRO A 149 0.82 -8.38 -2.71
N GLY A 150 0.12 -7.66 -3.59
CA GLY A 150 -0.14 -6.23 -3.45
C GLY A 150 -1.21 -5.92 -2.41
N VAL A 151 -2.07 -6.88 -2.06
CA VAL A 151 -3.06 -6.72 -0.99
C VAL A 151 -2.37 -6.54 0.35
N LEU A 152 -2.97 -5.72 1.21
CA LEU A 152 -2.48 -5.48 2.56
C LEU A 152 -3.66 -5.45 3.53
N PHE A 153 -3.56 -6.25 4.59
CA PHE A 153 -4.41 -6.09 5.76
C PHE A 153 -3.63 -5.39 6.88
N LEU A 154 -4.23 -4.36 7.45
CA LEU A 154 -3.72 -3.66 8.64
C LEU A 154 -4.71 -3.90 9.78
N ALA A 155 -4.40 -4.92 10.60
CA ALA A 155 -5.20 -5.27 11.76
C ALA A 155 -5.18 -4.15 12.79
N ALA A 156 -6.35 -3.80 13.36
CA ALA A 156 -6.45 -2.72 14.33
C ALA A 156 -5.62 -2.99 15.59
N ASN A 157 -5.59 -4.25 16.05
CA ASN A 157 -4.78 -4.67 17.19
C ASN A 157 -3.25 -4.56 16.96
N SER A 158 -2.81 -4.42 15.71
CA SER A 158 -1.39 -4.22 15.38
C SER A 158 -0.99 -2.75 15.40
N VAL A 159 -1.96 -1.83 15.52
CA VAL A 159 -1.76 -0.37 15.49
C VAL A 159 -1.86 0.18 16.91
N GLN A 160 -0.93 1.06 17.27
CA GLN A 160 -0.91 1.75 18.57
C GLN A 160 -1.44 3.19 18.46
N LEU A 161 -1.07 3.87 17.38
CA LEU A 161 -1.39 5.28 17.16
C LEU A 161 -1.74 5.52 15.69
N VAL A 162 -2.80 6.28 15.46
CA VAL A 162 -3.15 6.84 14.15
C VAL A 162 -2.96 8.34 14.23
N GLU A 163 -2.09 8.89 13.39
CA GLU A 163 -1.83 10.32 13.30
C GLU A 163 -2.30 10.86 11.96
N ARG A 164 -3.11 11.93 11.98
CA ARG A 164 -3.46 12.64 10.76
C ARG A 164 -2.49 13.80 10.53
N ARG A 165 -1.68 13.68 9.49
CA ARG A 165 -0.86 14.79 8.96
C ARG A 165 -1.59 15.51 7.84
N PHE A 166 -1.12 16.70 7.46
CA PHE A 166 -1.78 17.59 6.51
C PHE A 166 -2.38 16.90 5.26
N ARG A 167 -1.64 15.98 4.63
CA ARG A 167 -2.08 15.22 3.44
C ARG A 167 -2.01 13.70 3.60
N HIS A 168 -1.68 13.19 4.79
CA HIS A 168 -1.39 11.78 4.99
C HIS A 168 -1.97 11.29 6.31
N TRP A 169 -2.37 10.03 6.34
CA TRP A 169 -2.62 9.29 7.56
C TRP A 169 -1.43 8.38 7.83
N VAL A 170 -0.99 8.33 9.08
CA VAL A 170 0.13 7.50 9.50
C VAL A 170 -0.36 6.56 10.59
N PHE A 171 -0.23 5.27 10.34
CA PHE A 171 -0.59 4.21 11.28
C PHE A 171 0.69 3.66 11.86
N TYR A 172 0.95 4.01 13.11
CA TYR A 172 2.08 3.53 13.89
C TYR A 172 1.73 2.16 14.45
N ARG A 173 2.42 1.15 13.95
CA ARG A 173 2.28 -0.23 14.41
C ARG A 173 2.99 -0.41 15.75
N GLN A 174 2.56 -1.40 16.52
CA GLN A 174 3.26 -1.83 17.74
C GLN A 174 4.69 -2.32 17.44
N ARG A 175 4.88 -2.90 16.24
CA ARG A 175 6.17 -3.36 15.72
C ARG A 175 6.29 -3.00 14.23
N GLY A 176 7.50 -2.77 13.76
CA GLY A 176 7.81 -2.53 12.35
C GLY A 176 7.60 -1.11 11.88
N SER A 177 7.49 -0.97 10.55
CA SER A 177 7.42 0.34 9.91
C SER A 177 6.00 0.92 9.94
N PRO A 178 5.84 2.24 10.12
CA PRO A 178 4.54 2.87 10.08
C PRO A 178 3.95 2.81 8.67
N VAL A 179 2.65 2.52 8.56
CA VAL A 179 1.94 2.54 7.28
C VAL A 179 1.50 3.96 6.98
N ARG A 180 1.95 4.50 5.84
CA ARG A 180 1.59 5.85 5.40
C ARG A 180 0.60 5.77 4.25
N LEU A 181 -0.54 6.43 4.44
CA LEU A 181 -1.67 6.47 3.53
C LEU A 181 -1.89 7.90 3.04
N LYS A 182 -1.89 8.12 1.72
CA LYS A 182 -2.24 9.40 1.09
C LYS A 182 -3.58 9.24 0.36
N PRO A 183 -4.67 9.89 0.80
CA PRO A 183 -5.94 9.81 0.09
C PRO A 183 -5.85 10.47 -1.29
N LEU A 184 -6.44 9.81 -2.30
CA LEU A 184 -6.58 10.33 -3.66
C LEU A 184 -7.98 10.88 -3.93
N TRP A 185 -8.99 10.39 -3.21
CA TRP A 185 -10.37 10.89 -3.28
C TRP A 185 -10.57 12.26 -2.61
N PRO A 186 -11.71 12.94 -2.89
CA PRO A 186 -12.03 14.23 -2.29
C PRO A 186 -11.86 14.22 -0.77
N LYS A 187 -11.02 15.15 -0.27
CA LYS A 187 -10.55 15.16 1.12
C LYS A 187 -11.66 15.13 2.16
N ARG A 188 -12.77 15.84 1.94
CA ARG A 188 -13.89 15.90 2.89
C ARG A 188 -14.55 14.53 3.04
N TRP A 189 -14.84 13.88 1.93
CA TRP A 189 -15.48 12.57 1.90
C TRP A 189 -14.58 11.51 2.51
N PHE A 190 -13.32 11.43 2.07
CA PHE A 190 -12.35 10.48 2.63
C PHE A 190 -12.18 10.69 4.14
N ARG A 191 -12.05 11.94 4.60
CA ARG A 191 -11.91 12.24 6.04
C ARG A 191 -13.12 11.82 6.85
N GLN A 192 -14.33 11.99 6.32
CA GLN A 192 -15.54 11.52 6.98
C GLN A 192 -15.54 10.00 7.08
N ARG A 193 -15.34 9.29 5.96
CA ARG A 193 -15.30 7.83 5.95
C ARG A 193 -14.20 7.23 6.82
N MET A 194 -13.03 7.84 6.83
CA MET A 194 -11.93 7.42 7.68
C MET A 194 -12.28 7.59 9.16
N ARG A 195 -12.96 8.68 9.55
CA ARG A 195 -13.44 8.86 10.93
C ARG A 195 -14.50 7.82 11.31
N GLU A 196 -15.46 7.56 10.42
CA GLU A 196 -16.45 6.50 10.60
C GLU A 196 -15.77 5.14 10.78
N ALA A 197 -14.78 4.80 9.95
CA ALA A 197 -14.01 3.57 10.07
C ALA A 197 -13.22 3.47 11.39
N LEU A 198 -12.57 4.57 11.82
CA LEU A 198 -11.83 4.62 13.09
C LEU A 198 -12.72 4.67 14.33
N SER A 199 -14.03 4.88 14.17
CA SER A 199 -15.01 4.75 15.26
C SER A 199 -15.53 3.32 15.46
N LEU A 200 -15.10 2.36 14.63
CA LEU A 200 -15.49 0.96 14.80
C LEU A 200 -14.86 0.36 16.08
N PRO A 201 -15.52 -0.61 16.75
CA PRO A 201 -15.06 -1.14 18.03
C PRO A 201 -13.64 -1.70 18.06
N CYS A 202 -13.14 -2.24 16.95
CA CYS A 202 -11.78 -2.76 16.86
C CYS A 202 -10.69 -1.70 17.06
N TRP A 203 -11.01 -0.42 16.89
CA TRP A 203 -10.08 0.70 17.07
C TRP A 203 -10.12 1.32 18.48
N ASN A 204 -10.95 0.84 19.40
CA ASN A 204 -11.15 1.44 20.72
C ASN A 204 -9.85 1.56 21.56
N ASN A 205 -8.88 0.67 21.33
CA ASN A 205 -7.59 0.68 22.04
C ASN A 205 -6.50 1.46 21.31
N VAL A 206 -6.83 2.12 20.19
CA VAL A 206 -5.88 2.84 19.34
C VAL A 206 -6.02 4.34 19.60
N ILE A 207 -4.90 5.00 19.87
CA ILE A 207 -4.88 6.45 20.06
C ILE A 207 -5.08 7.10 18.68
N VAL A 208 -6.06 7.99 18.53
CA VAL A 208 -6.28 8.73 17.28
C VAL A 208 -5.95 10.20 17.51
N SER A 209 -4.81 10.64 16.96
CA SER A 209 -4.36 12.02 17.00
C SER A 209 -4.88 12.80 15.78
N PRO A 210 -5.57 13.93 16.01
CA PRO A 210 -6.28 14.68 14.98
C PRO A 210 -5.40 15.43 13.99
#